data_AF-A0A9W6W9C0-F1
#
_entry.id   AF-A0A9W6W9C0-F1
#
_cell.length_a   1.000
_cell.length_b   1.000
_cell.length_c   1.000
_cell.angle_alpha   90.00
_cell.angle_beta   90.00
_cell.angle_gamma   90.00
#
_symmetry.space_group_name_H-M   'P 1'
#
loop_
_entity.id
_entity.type
_entity.pdbx_description
1 polymer ?
#
loop_
_entity_poly.entity_id
_entity_poly.type
_entity_poly.pdbx_seq_one_letter_code
_entity_poly.pdbx_strand_id
1 'polypeptide(L)'
;MTGFSYEEHVTKGDAETAKGWVEASGLPQDQKEDLLTFIGRFPSLCFVKEDAAALDHHEEEAGVPLPPWLRELRSVLAAVDPPVQVRVDDFDWYDSPRCEDVEDIWYELRPGYANDEERELFAEDAQVYRIGSWWGEDRSYLLADLEKPDDVRVFDTAAPDLRDNKYDGRPVRGSVYPIFRSYARFLARVEAVRFEDDTELEAQD
;
A
#
# COMPACT_ATOMS: atom_id res chain seq x y z
N MET A 1 -26.71 -5.37 -14.61
CA MET A 1 -25.43 -6.01 -14.25
C MET A 1 -25.37 -5.98 -12.74
N THR A 2 -25.35 -7.15 -12.10
CA THR A 2 -25.05 -7.26 -10.67
C THR A 2 -23.57 -6.92 -10.51
N GLY A 3 -23.24 -5.87 -9.76
CA GLY A 3 -21.85 -5.48 -9.51
C GLY A 3 -21.12 -6.53 -8.67
N PHE A 4 -19.79 -6.53 -8.72
CA PHE A 4 -18.95 -7.36 -7.85
C PHE A 4 -19.16 -6.96 -6.38
N SER A 5 -19.34 -7.94 -5.49
CA SER A 5 -19.57 -7.70 -4.06
C SER A 5 -18.28 -7.94 -3.28
N TYR A 6 -17.51 -6.87 -3.04
CA TYR A 6 -16.27 -6.96 -2.27
C TYR A 6 -16.48 -7.54 -0.86
N GLU A 7 -17.62 -7.25 -0.22
CA GLU A 7 -17.93 -7.73 1.14
C GLU A 7 -18.00 -9.26 1.24
N GLU A 8 -18.38 -9.96 0.17
CA GLU A 8 -18.47 -11.42 0.14
C GLU A 8 -17.10 -12.09 -0.07
N HIS A 9 -16.10 -11.31 -0.50
CA HIS A 9 -14.77 -11.76 -0.91
C HIS A 9 -13.66 -11.30 0.05
N VAL A 10 -14.05 -10.82 1.23
CA VAL A 10 -13.13 -10.44 2.31
C VAL A 10 -13.43 -11.21 3.58
N THR A 11 -12.38 -11.53 4.33
CA THR A 11 -12.51 -12.04 5.70
C THR A 11 -12.07 -10.97 6.67
N LYS A 12 -12.95 -10.65 7.63
CA LYS A 12 -12.70 -9.69 8.72
C LYS A 12 -12.34 -10.44 10.00
N GLY A 13 -11.42 -9.88 10.79
CA GLY A 13 -10.94 -10.50 12.03
C GLY A 13 -10.37 -9.49 12.99
N ASP A 14 -10.43 -9.80 14.29
CA ASP A 14 -9.73 -9.04 15.32
C ASP A 14 -8.21 -9.29 15.28
N ALA A 15 -7.47 -8.64 16.17
CA ALA A 15 -6.02 -8.78 16.24
C ALA A 15 -5.54 -10.22 16.48
N GLU A 16 -6.22 -11.03 17.30
CA GLU A 16 -5.83 -12.44 17.49
C GLU A 16 -6.06 -13.27 16.24
N THR A 17 -7.20 -13.07 15.57
CA THR A 17 -7.51 -13.74 14.31
C THR A 17 -6.50 -13.37 13.22
N ALA A 18 -6.14 -12.09 13.12
CA ALA A 18 -5.15 -11.59 12.15
C ALA A 18 -3.74 -12.14 12.41
N LYS A 19 -3.31 -12.20 13.68
CA LYS A 19 -2.05 -12.86 14.06
C LYS A 19 -2.02 -14.31 13.58
N GLY A 20 -3.13 -15.04 13.78
CA GLY A 20 -3.28 -16.41 13.29
C GLY A 20 -3.14 -16.54 11.76
N TRP A 21 -3.65 -15.57 10.98
CA TRP A 21 -3.44 -15.55 9.53
C TRP A 21 -1.97 -15.37 9.14
N VAL A 22 -1.28 -14.43 9.79
CA VAL A 22 0.14 -14.14 9.53
C VAL A 22 1.01 -15.34 9.90
N GLU A 23 0.80 -15.93 11.07
CA GLU A 23 1.57 -17.10 11.54
C GLU A 23 1.41 -18.31 10.60
N ALA A 24 0.19 -18.58 10.14
CA ALA A 24 -0.12 -19.69 9.26
C ALA A 24 0.30 -19.46 7.78
N SER A 25 0.66 -18.24 7.40
CA SER A 25 1.00 -17.89 6.02
C SER A 25 2.35 -18.49 5.55
N GLY A 26 2.58 -18.45 4.24
CA GLY A 26 3.86 -18.82 3.61
C GLY A 26 4.92 -17.70 3.62
N LEU A 27 4.59 -16.53 4.19
CA LEU A 27 5.43 -15.34 4.11
C LEU A 27 6.81 -15.55 4.76
N PRO A 28 7.85 -14.83 4.29
CA PRO A 28 9.14 -14.75 4.95
C PRO A 28 9.02 -14.33 6.43
N GLN A 29 9.91 -14.88 7.28
CA GLN A 29 9.85 -14.69 8.73
C GLN A 29 9.97 -13.21 9.14
N ASP A 30 10.83 -12.44 8.47
CA ASP A 30 10.99 -11.00 8.68
C ASP A 30 9.71 -10.23 8.35
N GLN A 31 9.02 -10.60 7.26
CA GLN A 31 7.73 -9.99 6.92
C GLN A 31 6.64 -10.38 7.93
N LYS A 32 6.61 -11.62 8.42
CA LYS A 32 5.69 -12.01 9.49
C LYS A 32 5.90 -11.17 10.74
N GLU A 33 7.14 -10.98 11.17
CA GLU A 33 7.49 -10.15 12.33
C GLU A 33 7.05 -8.70 12.15
N ASP A 34 7.27 -8.12 10.97
CA ASP A 34 6.84 -6.76 10.64
C ASP A 34 5.29 -6.65 10.67
N LEU A 35 4.55 -7.60 10.09
CA LEU A 35 3.07 -7.60 10.15
C LEU A 35 2.53 -7.81 11.57
N LEU A 36 3.14 -8.70 12.35
CA LEU A 36 2.76 -8.93 13.75
C LEU A 36 3.02 -7.69 14.62
N THR A 37 4.05 -6.90 14.30
CA THR A 37 4.32 -5.61 14.93
C THR A 37 3.18 -4.63 14.67
N PHE A 38 2.75 -4.48 13.41
CA PHE A 38 1.61 -3.63 13.05
C PHE A 38 0.32 -4.06 13.79
N ILE A 39 -0.01 -5.35 13.76
CA ILE A 39 -1.21 -5.88 14.45
C ILE A 39 -1.11 -5.66 15.97
N GLY A 40 0.08 -5.83 16.55
CA GLY A 40 0.34 -5.63 17.97
C GLY A 40 0.16 -4.18 18.42
N ARG A 41 0.55 -3.22 17.58
CA ARG A 41 0.44 -1.77 17.83
C ARG A 41 -1.00 -1.27 17.80
N PHE A 42 -1.88 -1.93 17.05
CA PHE A 42 -3.26 -1.50 16.84
C PHE A 42 -4.28 -2.62 17.15
N PRO A 43 -4.34 -3.11 18.41
CA PRO A 43 -5.12 -4.29 18.76
C PRO A 43 -6.64 -4.08 18.67
N SER A 44 -7.12 -2.84 18.62
CA SER A 44 -8.54 -2.49 18.53
C SER A 44 -9.06 -2.42 17.09
N LEU A 45 -8.19 -2.51 16.07
CA LEU A 45 -8.61 -2.50 14.68
C LEU A 45 -9.22 -3.84 14.27
N CYS A 46 -10.14 -3.78 13.29
CA CYS A 46 -10.57 -4.95 12.55
C CYS A 46 -9.69 -5.07 11.31
N PHE A 47 -9.03 -6.21 11.16
CA PHE A 47 -8.13 -6.49 10.04
C PHE A 47 -8.87 -7.28 8.97
N VAL A 48 -8.45 -7.08 7.74
CA VAL A 48 -9.09 -7.66 6.56
C VAL A 48 -8.06 -8.41 5.74
N LYS A 49 -8.44 -9.57 5.22
CA LYS A 49 -7.73 -10.25 4.12
C LYS A 49 -8.68 -10.52 2.96
N GLU A 50 -8.13 -10.58 1.77
CA GLU A 50 -8.86 -10.78 0.52
C GLU A 50 -8.75 -12.23 0.03
N ASP A 51 -9.82 -12.74 -0.59
CA ASP A 51 -9.75 -14.00 -1.32
C ASP A 51 -9.25 -13.79 -2.77
N ALA A 52 -9.13 -14.89 -3.52
CA ALA A 52 -8.64 -14.84 -4.89
C ALA A 52 -9.55 -14.03 -5.82
N ALA A 53 -10.88 -14.03 -5.61
CA ALA A 53 -11.81 -13.34 -6.49
C ALA A 53 -11.74 -11.82 -6.28
N ALA A 54 -11.57 -11.35 -5.04
CA ALA A 54 -11.29 -9.93 -4.79
C ALA A 54 -9.99 -9.47 -5.47
N LEU A 55 -8.93 -10.28 -5.38
CA LEU A 55 -7.64 -9.97 -6.00
C LEU A 55 -7.70 -9.98 -7.54
N ASP A 56 -8.41 -10.95 -8.12
CA ASP A 56 -8.64 -11.00 -9.57
C ASP A 56 -9.42 -9.77 -10.04
N HIS A 57 -10.42 -9.34 -9.26
CA HIS A 57 -11.18 -8.15 -9.59
C HIS A 57 -10.33 -6.88 -9.53
N HIS A 58 -9.43 -6.74 -8.55
CA HIS A 58 -8.46 -5.62 -8.50
C HIS A 58 -7.57 -5.57 -9.75
N GLU A 59 -7.11 -6.73 -10.23
CA GLU A 59 -6.28 -6.83 -11.44
C GLU A 59 -7.08 -6.46 -12.70
N GLU A 60 -8.35 -6.89 -12.77
CA GLU A 60 -9.26 -6.53 -13.86
C GLU A 60 -9.58 -5.02 -13.88
N GLU A 61 -9.90 -4.42 -12.73
CA GLU A 61 -10.18 -2.99 -12.62
C GLU A 61 -8.94 -2.14 -12.92
N ALA A 62 -7.77 -2.56 -12.47
CA ALA A 62 -6.52 -1.85 -12.73
C ALA A 62 -5.97 -2.08 -14.15
N GLY A 63 -6.43 -3.13 -14.84
CA GLY A 63 -5.94 -3.53 -16.16
C GLY A 63 -4.49 -4.05 -16.14
N VAL A 64 -3.97 -4.43 -14.98
CA VAL A 64 -2.60 -4.93 -14.78
C VAL A 64 -2.57 -6.02 -13.71
N PRO A 65 -1.72 -7.06 -13.85
CA PRO A 65 -1.55 -8.06 -12.81
C PRO A 65 -0.84 -7.47 -11.59
N LEU A 66 -1.24 -7.91 -10.39
CA LEU A 66 -0.53 -7.55 -9.16
C LEU A 66 0.82 -8.27 -9.13
N PRO A 67 1.88 -7.63 -8.60
CA PRO A 67 3.10 -8.35 -8.24
C PRO A 67 2.78 -9.53 -7.31
N PRO A 68 3.38 -10.73 -7.53
CA PRO A 68 3.03 -11.92 -6.76
C PRO A 68 3.13 -11.75 -5.25
N TRP A 69 4.15 -11.02 -4.79
CA TRP A 69 4.35 -10.72 -3.38
C TRP A 69 3.23 -9.84 -2.80
N LEU A 70 2.71 -8.88 -3.57
CA LEU A 70 1.65 -7.99 -3.13
C LEU A 70 0.33 -8.76 -3.04
N ARG A 71 0.08 -9.62 -4.02
CA ARG A 71 -1.06 -10.53 -4.03
C ARG A 71 -1.03 -11.49 -2.83
N GLU A 72 0.13 -12.08 -2.51
CA GLU A 72 0.30 -12.94 -1.33
C GLU A 72 0.06 -12.16 -0.03
N LEU A 73 0.69 -10.99 0.13
CA LEU A 73 0.50 -10.15 1.32
C LEU A 73 -0.97 -9.79 1.55
N ARG A 74 -1.69 -9.37 0.50
CA ARG A 74 -3.13 -9.02 0.61
C ARG A 74 -4.01 -10.23 0.92
N SER A 75 -3.62 -11.43 0.51
CA SER A 75 -4.32 -12.66 0.91
C SER A 75 -4.12 -13.03 2.39
N VAL A 76 -3.15 -12.40 3.07
CA VAL A 76 -2.85 -12.60 4.49
C VAL A 76 -3.36 -11.43 5.34
N LEU A 77 -3.08 -10.20 4.92
CA LEU A 77 -3.44 -8.94 5.57
C LEU A 77 -3.52 -7.82 4.52
N ALA A 78 -4.71 -7.54 3.99
CA ALA A 78 -4.95 -6.57 2.93
C ALA A 78 -5.16 -5.14 3.43
N ALA A 79 -5.93 -4.98 4.51
CA ALA A 79 -6.42 -3.67 4.96
C ALA A 79 -6.96 -3.75 6.41
N VAL A 80 -7.55 -2.64 6.86
CA VAL A 80 -8.36 -2.55 8.08
C VAL A 80 -9.76 -2.05 7.75
N ASP A 81 -10.72 -2.35 8.63
CA ASP A 81 -12.13 -2.00 8.50
C ASP A 81 -12.64 -1.29 9.79
N PRO A 82 -13.28 -0.11 9.70
CA PRO A 82 -13.43 0.71 8.49
C PRO A 82 -12.07 1.16 7.92
N PRO A 83 -12.01 1.61 6.65
CA PRO A 83 -10.79 2.16 6.06
C PRO A 83 -10.24 3.32 6.90
N VAL A 84 -8.92 3.37 7.04
CA VAL A 84 -8.21 4.44 7.75
C VAL A 84 -7.12 5.02 6.87
N GLN A 85 -6.72 6.24 7.19
CA GLN A 85 -5.45 6.79 6.75
C GLN A 85 -4.35 6.35 7.71
N VAL A 86 -3.13 6.19 7.21
CA VAL A 86 -1.98 5.77 8.02
C VAL A 86 -0.85 6.78 7.89
N ARG A 87 -0.16 7.04 9.00
CA ARG A 87 1.09 7.80 9.03
C ARG A 87 2.21 6.91 9.53
N VAL A 88 3.39 7.07 8.95
CA VAL A 88 4.61 6.34 9.29
C VAL A 88 5.62 7.25 9.98
N ASP A 89 6.45 6.67 10.85
CA ASP A 89 7.43 7.42 11.64
C ASP A 89 8.73 7.75 10.89
N ASP A 90 9.16 6.90 9.95
CA ASP A 90 10.29 7.20 9.05
C ASP A 90 10.30 6.27 7.84
N PHE A 91 11.02 6.66 6.78
CA PHE A 91 11.40 5.79 5.67
C PHE A 91 12.64 4.95 6.02
N ASP A 92 12.81 3.79 5.38
CA ASP A 92 14.06 3.01 5.49
C ASP A 92 15.20 3.65 4.69
N TRP A 93 14.88 4.48 3.67
CA TRP A 93 15.82 5.18 2.80
C TRP A 93 15.45 6.65 2.58
N TYR A 94 16.46 7.49 2.45
CA TYR A 94 16.33 8.95 2.37
C TYR A 94 16.59 9.52 0.97
N ASP A 95 16.43 8.70 -0.07
CA ASP A 95 16.61 9.14 -1.46
C ASP A 95 15.36 9.86 -2.01
N SER A 96 14.19 9.62 -1.41
CA SER A 96 12.97 10.34 -1.77
C SER A 96 13.04 11.80 -1.30
N PRO A 97 12.69 12.79 -2.15
CA PRO A 97 12.52 14.18 -1.73
C PRO A 97 11.51 14.38 -0.58
N ARG A 98 10.62 13.42 -0.34
CA ARG A 98 9.58 13.49 0.71
C ARG A 98 10.04 12.96 2.07
N CYS A 99 11.28 12.46 2.19
CA CYS A 99 11.77 11.95 3.46
C CYS A 99 11.89 13.03 4.56
N GLU A 100 12.00 14.31 4.18
CA GLU A 100 12.06 15.43 5.13
C GLU A 100 10.69 15.76 5.76
N ASP A 101 9.58 15.36 5.11
CA ASP A 101 8.21 15.69 5.51
C ASP A 101 7.40 14.44 5.90
N VAL A 102 8.05 13.32 6.21
CA VAL A 102 7.38 12.01 6.40
C VAL A 102 6.29 12.04 7.48
N GLU A 103 6.49 12.84 8.54
CA GLU A 103 5.57 13.04 9.67
C GLU A 103 4.29 13.82 9.31
N ASP A 104 4.25 14.45 8.13
CA ASP A 104 3.09 15.17 7.62
C ASP A 104 2.25 14.33 6.63
N ILE A 105 2.75 13.17 6.21
CA ILE A 105 2.13 12.36 5.16
C ILE A 105 1.13 11.36 5.75
N TRP A 106 -0.14 11.53 5.39
CA TRP A 106 -1.22 10.60 5.71
C TRP A 106 -1.63 9.83 4.45
N TYR A 107 -1.32 8.54 4.40
CA TYR A 107 -1.62 7.68 3.26
C TYR A 107 -3.02 7.05 3.37
N GLU A 108 -3.80 7.15 2.31
CA GLU A 108 -4.96 6.27 2.07
C GLU A 108 -4.49 5.02 1.32
N LEU A 109 -4.71 3.83 1.91
CA LEU A 109 -4.31 2.55 1.32
C LEU A 109 -5.38 2.05 0.35
N ARG A 110 -5.43 2.69 -0.83
CA ARG A 110 -6.37 2.37 -1.90
C ARG A 110 -5.64 1.94 -3.17
N PRO A 111 -5.46 0.62 -3.37
CA PRO A 111 -4.74 0.10 -4.52
C PRO A 111 -5.48 0.37 -5.83
N GLY A 112 -4.75 0.35 -6.94
CA GLY A 112 -5.27 0.62 -8.28
C GLY A 112 -5.23 2.11 -8.65
N TYR A 113 -5.87 2.50 -9.74
CA TYR A 113 -5.78 3.85 -10.31
C TYR A 113 -7.14 4.57 -10.21
N ALA A 114 -7.15 5.90 -10.04
CA ALA A 114 -8.40 6.65 -9.95
C ALA A 114 -9.08 6.86 -11.30
N ASN A 115 -8.32 6.88 -12.40
CA ASN A 115 -8.81 7.09 -13.76
C ASN A 115 -7.79 6.62 -14.81
N ASP A 116 -8.16 6.69 -16.09
CA ASP A 116 -7.30 6.27 -17.21
C ASP A 116 -6.02 7.12 -17.37
N GLU A 117 -6.04 8.41 -17.02
CA GLU A 117 -4.84 9.26 -17.10
C GLU A 117 -3.79 8.80 -16.07
N GLU A 118 -4.25 8.50 -14.85
CA GLU A 118 -3.39 7.94 -13.81
C GLU A 118 -2.90 6.55 -14.21
N ARG A 119 -3.76 5.70 -14.78
CA ARG A 119 -3.35 4.38 -15.30
C ARG A 119 -2.27 4.51 -16.38
N GLU A 120 -2.43 5.41 -17.35
CA GLU A 120 -1.43 5.67 -18.39
C GLU A 120 -0.09 6.09 -17.76
N LEU A 121 -0.11 7.10 -16.87
CA LEU A 121 1.10 7.65 -16.27
C LEU A 121 1.83 6.64 -15.39
N PHE A 122 1.11 5.91 -14.53
CA PHE A 122 1.72 5.01 -13.56
C PHE A 122 2.00 3.62 -14.16
N ALA A 123 1.02 2.99 -14.81
CA ALA A 123 1.15 1.62 -15.29
C ALA A 123 1.92 1.55 -16.62
N GLU A 124 1.57 2.41 -17.58
CA GLU A 124 2.07 2.31 -18.96
C GLU A 124 3.42 3.03 -19.11
N ASP A 125 3.54 4.25 -18.59
CA ASP A 125 4.79 5.03 -18.70
C ASP A 125 5.79 4.72 -17.58
N ALA A 126 5.33 4.74 -16.33
CA ALA A 126 6.20 4.56 -15.17
C ALA A 126 6.35 3.09 -14.74
N GLN A 127 5.58 2.15 -15.28
CA GLN A 127 5.62 0.72 -14.92
C GLN A 127 5.58 0.46 -13.41
N VAL A 128 4.62 1.09 -12.73
CA VAL A 128 4.37 0.93 -11.29
C VAL A 128 2.88 0.76 -10.99
N TYR A 129 2.60 0.03 -9.93
CA TYR A 129 1.25 -0.17 -9.39
C TYR A 129 1.05 0.66 -8.14
N ARG A 130 -0.03 1.46 -8.08
CA ARG A 130 -0.34 2.26 -6.89
C ARG A 130 -0.92 1.38 -5.78
N ILE A 131 -0.31 1.47 -4.61
CA ILE A 131 -0.74 0.83 -3.36
C ILE A 131 -1.56 1.81 -2.52
N GLY A 132 -1.14 3.08 -2.50
CA GLY A 132 -1.81 4.15 -1.76
C GLY A 132 -1.31 5.53 -2.17
N SER A 133 -1.93 6.58 -1.63
CA SER A 133 -1.62 7.97 -1.95
C SER A 133 -1.76 8.85 -0.72
N TRP A 134 -1.04 9.97 -0.70
CA TRP A 134 -1.27 11.02 0.28
C TRP A 134 -2.70 11.54 0.13
N TRP A 135 -3.47 11.47 1.21
CA TRP A 135 -4.84 11.94 1.26
C TRP A 135 -4.97 13.39 0.81
N GLY A 136 -5.73 13.59 -0.27
CA GLY A 136 -6.06 14.91 -0.81
C GLY A 136 -4.93 15.62 -1.58
N GLU A 137 -3.78 14.97 -1.79
CA GLU A 137 -2.59 15.58 -2.37
C GLU A 137 -1.91 14.62 -3.37
N ASP A 138 -1.55 15.12 -4.56
CA ASP A 138 -0.82 14.33 -5.58
C ASP A 138 0.71 14.31 -5.34
N ARG A 139 1.13 14.46 -4.09
CA ARG A 139 2.53 14.73 -3.69
C ARG A 139 3.33 13.50 -3.25
N SER A 140 2.65 12.43 -2.90
CA SER A 140 3.28 11.16 -2.52
C SER A 140 2.35 10.00 -2.84
N TYR A 141 2.90 8.96 -3.45
CA TYR A 141 2.22 7.73 -3.82
C TYR A 141 3.06 6.55 -3.40
N LEU A 142 2.46 5.58 -2.71
CA LEU A 142 3.08 4.30 -2.41
C LEU A 142 2.93 3.38 -3.62
N LEU A 143 4.03 2.80 -4.08
CA LEU A 143 4.09 2.07 -5.33
C LEU A 143 4.74 0.69 -5.18
N ALA A 144 4.30 -0.25 -6.02
CA ALA A 144 5.00 -1.50 -6.31
C ALA A 144 5.57 -1.47 -7.74
N ASP A 145 6.70 -2.14 -7.96
CA ASP A 145 7.35 -2.19 -9.28
C ASP A 145 6.68 -3.20 -10.21
N LEU A 146 6.21 -2.77 -11.39
CA LEU A 146 5.69 -3.65 -12.44
C LEU A 146 6.77 -4.04 -13.45
N GLU A 147 7.87 -3.29 -13.56
CA GLU A 147 9.02 -3.65 -14.39
C GLU A 147 9.80 -4.82 -13.77
N LYS A 148 9.90 -4.83 -12.44
CA LYS A 148 10.55 -5.88 -11.64
C LYS A 148 9.58 -6.44 -10.60
N PRO A 149 8.63 -7.31 -10.98
CA PRO A 149 7.58 -7.79 -10.09
C PRO A 149 8.07 -8.62 -8.90
N ASP A 150 9.33 -9.08 -8.91
CA ASP A 150 9.97 -9.76 -7.78
C ASP A 150 10.62 -8.78 -6.78
N ASP A 151 10.68 -7.48 -7.12
CA ASP A 151 11.15 -6.44 -6.20
C ASP A 151 10.06 -6.12 -5.18
N VAL A 152 10.27 -6.58 -3.96
CA VAL A 152 9.29 -6.46 -2.87
C VAL A 152 9.28 -5.08 -2.21
N ARG A 153 10.20 -4.18 -2.60
CA ARG A 153 10.31 -2.84 -2.02
C ARG A 153 9.07 -2.01 -2.34
N VAL A 154 8.76 -1.09 -1.43
CA VAL A 154 7.77 -0.03 -1.68
C VAL A 154 8.51 1.21 -2.13
N PHE A 155 7.99 1.84 -3.18
CA PHE A 155 8.53 3.05 -3.77
C PHE A 155 7.62 4.24 -3.52
N ASP A 156 8.20 5.42 -3.64
CA ASP A 156 7.54 6.71 -3.55
C ASP A 156 7.77 7.53 -4.84
N THR A 157 6.73 8.26 -5.25
CA THR A 157 6.80 9.28 -6.30
C THR A 157 5.76 10.38 -6.04
N ALA A 158 5.94 11.55 -6.66
CA ALA A 158 4.86 12.49 -6.89
C ALA A 158 4.38 12.38 -8.35
N ALA A 159 3.07 12.49 -8.62
CA ALA A 159 2.57 12.48 -9.99
C ALA A 159 3.09 13.66 -10.84
N PRO A 160 3.23 14.89 -10.30
CA PRO A 160 3.88 15.99 -11.01
C PRO A 160 5.30 15.67 -11.49
N ASP A 161 6.11 14.99 -10.67
CA ASP A 161 7.49 14.63 -11.04
C ASP A 161 7.54 13.67 -12.24
N LEU A 162 6.62 12.70 -12.30
CA LEU A 162 6.50 11.77 -13.43
C LEU A 162 6.09 12.50 -14.72
N ARG A 163 5.12 13.42 -14.61
CA ARG A 163 4.66 14.24 -15.74
C ARG A 163 5.77 15.14 -16.26
N ASP A 164 6.49 15.81 -15.38
CA ASP A 164 7.61 16.68 -15.74
C ASP A 164 8.71 15.88 -16.47
N ASN A 165 9.05 14.68 -15.98
CA ASN A 165 9.97 13.79 -16.70
C ASN A 165 9.45 13.43 -18.10
N LYS A 166 8.16 13.06 -18.23
CA LYS A 166 7.53 12.74 -19.54
C LYS A 166 7.61 13.92 -20.51
N TYR A 167 7.26 15.13 -20.06
CA TYR A 167 7.25 16.33 -20.91
C TYR A 167 8.66 16.84 -21.27
N ASP A 168 9.62 16.67 -20.37
CA ASP A 168 11.02 17.03 -20.62
C ASP A 168 11.78 15.97 -21.45
N GLY A 169 11.13 14.85 -21.81
CA GLY A 169 11.76 13.74 -22.53
C GLY A 169 12.80 12.98 -21.70
N ARG A 170 12.69 13.04 -20.36
CA ARG A 170 13.50 12.26 -19.41
C ARG A 170 12.83 10.91 -19.14
N PRO A 171 13.57 9.91 -18.65
CA PRO A 171 12.96 8.66 -18.20
C PRO A 171 11.92 8.93 -17.10
N VAL A 172 10.67 8.53 -17.33
CA VAL A 172 9.55 8.76 -16.39
C VAL A 172 9.85 8.16 -15.01
N ARG A 173 10.37 6.93 -14.99
CA ARG A 173 10.84 6.20 -13.79
C ARG A 173 12.00 6.87 -13.05
N GLY A 174 12.59 7.94 -13.59
CA GLY A 174 13.68 8.68 -12.95
C GLY A 174 13.31 9.35 -11.62
N SER A 175 12.01 9.45 -11.30
CA SER A 175 11.50 10.02 -10.04
C SER A 175 10.80 8.99 -9.14
N VAL A 176 11.07 7.70 -9.33
CA VAL A 176 10.55 6.62 -8.46
C VAL A 176 11.65 6.19 -7.49
N TYR A 177 11.42 6.39 -6.19
CA TYR A 177 12.43 6.21 -5.14
C TYR A 177 12.05 5.08 -4.18
N PRO A 178 12.93 4.11 -3.88
CA PRO A 178 12.62 3.10 -2.86
C PRO A 178 12.56 3.77 -1.47
N ILE A 179 11.53 3.47 -0.69
CA ILE A 179 11.34 4.04 0.66
C ILE A 179 11.17 2.99 1.76
N PHE A 180 10.72 1.77 1.43
CA PHE A 180 10.66 0.66 2.39
C PHE A 180 11.15 -0.64 1.77
N ARG A 181 11.84 -1.45 2.57
CA ARG A 181 12.36 -2.75 2.11
C ARG A 181 11.28 -3.77 1.75
N SER A 182 10.07 -3.58 2.27
CA SER A 182 8.88 -4.39 1.96
C SER A 182 7.60 -3.66 2.35
N TYR A 183 6.45 -4.10 1.84
CA TYR A 183 5.16 -3.57 2.27
C TYR A 183 4.82 -3.94 3.73
N ALA A 184 5.22 -5.13 4.19
CA ALA A 184 5.12 -5.49 5.61
C ALA A 184 5.91 -4.52 6.50
N ARG A 185 7.12 -4.13 6.05
CA ARG A 185 7.94 -3.14 6.75
C ARG A 185 7.26 -1.78 6.80
N PHE A 186 6.67 -1.30 5.70
CA PHE A 186 5.85 -0.08 5.70
C PHE A 186 4.76 -0.13 6.79
N LEU A 187 3.99 -1.22 6.87
CA LEU A 187 2.95 -1.38 7.89
C LEU A 187 3.52 -1.39 9.31
N ALA A 188 4.69 -2.01 9.52
CA ALA A 188 5.37 -2.00 10.82
C ALA A 188 5.87 -0.61 11.25
N ARG A 189 6.04 0.31 10.29
CA ARG A 189 6.42 1.72 10.52
C ARG A 189 5.21 2.62 10.74
N VAL A 190 3.99 2.11 10.59
CA VAL A 190 2.80 2.90 10.94
C VAL A 190 2.84 3.23 12.43
N GLU A 191 2.82 4.52 12.72
CA GLU A 191 2.80 5.08 14.07
C GLU A 191 1.43 5.63 14.45
N ALA A 192 0.60 6.00 13.48
CA ALA A 192 -0.74 6.50 13.73
C ALA A 192 -1.71 6.09 12.62
N VAL A 193 -2.97 5.93 12.99
CA VAL A 193 -4.09 5.76 12.05
C VAL A 193 -5.17 6.81 12.31
N ARG A 194 -5.80 7.29 11.23
CA ARG A 194 -6.89 8.27 11.29
C ARG A 194 -8.14 7.76 10.57
N PHE A 195 -9.27 7.83 11.26
CA PHE A 195 -10.59 7.48 10.73
C PHE A 195 -11.21 8.63 9.92
N GLU A 196 -12.30 8.34 9.20
CA GLU A 196 -13.05 9.36 8.43
C GLU A 196 -13.63 10.48 9.31
N ASP A 197 -13.89 10.20 10.59
CA ASP A 197 -14.38 11.19 11.56
C ASP A 197 -13.28 12.00 12.26
N ASP A 198 -12.05 11.94 11.72
CA ASP A 198 -10.83 12.55 12.26
C ASP A 198 -10.38 12.00 13.63
N THR A 199 -10.98 10.91 14.11
CA THR A 199 -10.46 10.20 15.28
C THR A 199 -9.09 9.59 14.93
N GLU A 200 -8.11 9.78 15.81
CA GLU A 200 -6.76 9.22 15.65
C GLU A 200 -6.47 8.17 16.73
N LEU A 201 -5.74 7.13 16.34
CA LEU A 201 -5.13 6.17 17.25
C LEU A 201 -3.63 6.17 17.02
N GLU A 202 -2.88 6.37 18.10
CA GLU A 202 -1.43 6.22 18.12
C GLU A 202 -1.05 4.76 18.37
N ALA A 203 0.07 4.33 17.80
CA ALA A 203 0.65 3.01 17.99
C ALA A 203 0.98 2.78 19.47
N GLN A 204 0.69 1.56 19.95
CA GLN A 204 1.07 1.12 21.29
C GLN A 204 2.52 0.64 21.32
N ASP A 205 3.26 1.01 22.38
CA ASP A 205 4.63 0.56 22.65
C ASP A 205 4.73 -0.94 22.98
#